data_AF-A0A520A6U8-F1
#
_entry.id   AF-A0A520A6U8-F1
#
_cell.length_a   1.000
_cell.length_b   1.000
_cell.length_c   1.000
_cell.angle_alpha   90.00
_cell.angle_beta   90.00
_cell.angle_gamma   90.00
#
_symmetry.space_group_name_H-M   'P 1'
#
loop_
_entity.id
_entity.type
_entity.pdbx_description
1 polymer ?
#
loop_
_entity_poly.entity_id
_entity_poly.type
_entity_poly.pdbx_seq_one_letter_code
_entity_poly.pdbx_strand_id
1 'polypeptide(L)'
;ADPHPGNFMITPDEKLGVIDFGCIKEMPEDFYNPFFSLISTDVIQDKAKTIDAFRKLDMIHTDDTPTQIEFYYKSYKEMIELFAKPYINASFDFSKNEFFEKLYEYGEKIAKMPEFKQARGVKHFIYVNRTNFGLYTILHDLKATVKTDTFKPSL
;
A
#
# COMPACT_ATOMS: atom_id res chain seq x y z
N ALA A 1 4.13 4.07 -11.48
CA ALA A 1 4.11 4.92 -10.27
C ALA A 1 3.15 6.11 -10.36
N ASP A 2 2.58 6.40 -11.55
CA ASP A 2 1.56 7.42 -11.75
C ASP A 2 0.35 6.83 -12.47
N PRO A 3 -0.70 6.39 -11.74
CA PRO A 3 -1.91 5.84 -12.32
C PRO A 3 -2.87 6.98 -12.70
N HIS A 4 -2.47 7.86 -13.60
CA HIS A 4 -3.36 8.92 -14.07
C HIS A 4 -4.43 8.32 -15.02
N PRO A 5 -5.72 8.71 -14.94
CA PRO A 5 -6.77 8.16 -15.81
C PRO A 5 -6.43 8.28 -17.31
N GLY A 6 -5.78 9.38 -17.70
CA GLY A 6 -5.32 9.61 -19.08
C GLY A 6 -4.27 8.63 -19.60
N ASN A 7 -3.69 7.79 -18.73
CA ASN A 7 -2.73 6.76 -19.13
C ASN A 7 -3.41 5.49 -19.64
N PHE A 8 -4.74 5.42 -19.52
CA PHE A 8 -5.56 4.25 -19.84
C PHE A 8 -6.61 4.59 -20.90
N MET A 9 -6.90 3.62 -21.76
CA MET A 9 -7.99 3.69 -22.73
C MET A 9 -8.69 2.34 -22.81
N ILE A 10 -10.01 2.34 -22.95
CA ILE A 10 -10.76 1.14 -23.31
C ILE A 10 -10.93 1.13 -24.82
N THR A 11 -10.44 0.08 -25.48
CA THR A 11 -10.58 -0.10 -26.93
C THR A 11 -12.01 -0.54 -27.29
N PRO A 12 -12.41 -0.43 -28.57
CA PRO A 12 -13.73 -0.91 -29.01
C PRO A 12 -13.97 -2.41 -28.78
N ASP A 13 -12.91 -3.22 -28.66
CA ASP A 13 -12.96 -4.64 -28.31
C ASP A 13 -12.81 -4.91 -26.80
N GLU A 14 -13.11 -3.92 -25.96
CA GLU A 14 -13.14 -4.00 -24.48
C GLU A 14 -11.80 -4.37 -23.83
N LYS A 15 -10.67 -4.05 -24.49
CA LYS A 15 -9.33 -4.21 -23.90
C LYS A 15 -8.89 -2.93 -23.21
N LEU A 16 -8.12 -3.12 -22.14
CA LEU A 16 -7.42 -2.02 -21.47
C LEU A 16 -6.11 -1.74 -22.20
N GLY A 17 -6.04 -0.62 -22.91
CA GLY A 17 -4.80 -0.05 -23.44
C GLY A 17 -4.10 0.79 -22.38
N VAL A 18 -2.79 0.61 -22.24
CA VAL A 18 -1.90 1.45 -21.43
C VAL A 18 -0.98 2.21 -22.38
N ILE A 19 -1.00 3.54 -22.33
CA ILE A 19 -0.36 4.38 -23.35
C ILE A 19 0.82 5.22 -22.82
N ASP A 20 0.95 5.37 -21.50
CA ASP A 20 2.05 6.11 -20.88
C ASP A 20 2.88 5.20 -19.96
N PHE A 21 4.19 5.21 -20.19
CA PHE A 21 5.20 4.44 -19.46
C PHE A 21 6.32 5.34 -18.88
N GLY A 22 6.14 6.66 -18.90
CA GLY A 22 7.13 7.64 -18.44
C GLY A 22 7.42 7.60 -16.92
N CYS A 23 6.53 6.97 -16.15
CA CYS A 23 6.66 6.83 -14.69
C CYS A 23 6.78 5.35 -14.25
N ILE A 24 7.56 4.55 -14.99
CA ILE A 24 7.96 3.20 -14.56
C ILE A 24 8.95 3.30 -13.40
N LYS A 25 8.78 2.41 -12.41
CA LYS A 25 9.72 2.27 -11.30
C LYS A 25 10.07 0.80 -11.12
N GLU A 26 11.35 0.49 -11.22
CA GLU A 26 11.88 -0.81 -10.82
C GLU A 26 11.86 -0.93 -9.28
N MET A 27 11.34 -2.06 -8.81
CA MET A 27 11.31 -2.43 -7.40
C MET A 27 12.36 -3.51 -7.17
N PRO A 28 13.39 -3.24 -6.37
CA PRO A 28 14.40 -4.25 -6.06
C PRO A 28 13.81 -5.34 -5.16
N GLU A 29 14.36 -6.56 -5.26
CA GLU A 29 13.84 -7.73 -4.52
C GLU A 29 13.90 -7.56 -3.00
N ASP A 30 14.92 -6.84 -2.50
CA ASP A 30 15.12 -6.51 -1.09
C ASP A 30 14.02 -5.60 -0.53
N PHE A 31 13.27 -4.91 -1.40
CA PHE A 31 12.03 -4.23 -1.05
C PHE A 31 10.80 -5.10 -1.33
N TYR A 32 10.73 -5.71 -2.52
CA TYR A 32 9.56 -6.44 -2.99
C TYR A 32 9.15 -7.55 -2.00
N ASN A 33 10.08 -8.45 -1.68
CA ASN A 33 9.79 -9.62 -0.85
C ASN A 33 9.29 -9.24 0.55
N PRO A 34 10.00 -8.42 1.34
CA PRO A 34 9.51 -8.05 2.67
C PRO A 34 8.24 -7.21 2.61
N PHE A 35 8.08 -6.31 1.64
CA PHE A 35 6.87 -5.50 1.52
C PHE A 35 5.63 -6.33 1.24
N PHE A 36 5.66 -7.20 0.23
CA PHE A 36 4.49 -8.02 -0.12
C PHE A 36 4.22 -9.11 0.91
N SER A 37 5.23 -9.56 1.67
CA SER A 37 5.01 -10.45 2.81
C SER A 37 4.08 -9.84 3.87
N LEU A 38 4.10 -8.51 4.07
CA LEU A 38 3.26 -7.80 5.03
C LEU A 38 1.77 -7.79 4.66
N ILE A 39 1.43 -8.10 3.40
CA ILE A 39 0.03 -8.27 2.97
C ILE A 39 -0.51 -9.62 3.43
N SER A 40 0.37 -10.60 3.68
CA SER A 40 -0.03 -11.91 4.14
C SER A 40 -0.53 -11.86 5.59
N THR A 41 -1.66 -12.52 5.84
CA THR A 41 -2.29 -12.58 7.15
C THR A 41 -1.41 -13.27 8.20
N ASP A 42 -0.57 -14.23 7.80
CA ASP A 42 0.34 -14.94 8.71
C ASP A 42 1.52 -14.09 9.18
N VAL A 43 1.93 -13.10 8.38
CA VAL A 43 3.00 -12.17 8.74
C VAL A 43 2.44 -11.03 9.56
N ILE A 44 1.39 -10.35 9.09
CA ILE A 44 0.88 -9.12 9.71
C ILE A 44 0.23 -9.34 11.09
N GLN A 45 -0.22 -10.57 11.38
CA GLN A 45 -0.75 -10.95 12.69
C GLN A 45 0.32 -11.48 13.64
N ASP A 46 1.52 -11.78 13.14
CA ASP A 46 2.68 -12.16 13.97
C ASP A 46 3.58 -10.95 14.17
N LYS A 47 3.58 -10.44 15.40
CA LYS A 47 4.36 -9.24 15.76
C LYS A 47 5.85 -9.39 15.50
N ALA A 48 6.42 -10.57 15.76
CA ALA A 48 7.86 -10.78 15.58
C ALA A 48 8.22 -10.79 14.09
N LYS A 49 7.43 -11.48 13.26
CA LYS A 49 7.61 -11.48 11.79
C LYS A 49 7.38 -10.10 11.19
N THR A 50 6.36 -9.37 11.66
CA THR A 50 6.06 -8.02 11.20
C THR A 50 7.21 -7.06 11.50
N ILE A 51 7.77 -7.10 12.71
CA ILE A 51 8.93 -6.27 13.08
C ILE A 51 10.17 -6.65 12.25
N ASP A 52 10.39 -7.94 11.98
CA ASP A 52 11.49 -8.38 11.10
C ASP A 52 11.34 -7.82 9.68
N ALA A 53 10.14 -7.88 9.10
CA ALA A 53 9.86 -7.26 7.81
C ALA A 53 10.01 -5.73 7.84
N PHE A 54 9.53 -5.05 8.88
CA PHE A 54 9.71 -3.60 9.04
C PHE A 54 11.18 -3.21 9.18
N ARG A 55 12.03 -4.03 9.79
CA ARG A 55 13.49 -3.79 9.82
C ARG A 55 14.13 -3.92 8.45
N LYS A 56 13.76 -4.94 7.68
CA LYS A 56 14.25 -5.11 6.29
C LYS A 56 13.85 -3.95 5.38
N LEU A 57 12.71 -3.33 5.67
CA LEU A 57 12.20 -2.16 4.95
C LEU A 57 12.70 -0.83 5.51
N ASP A 58 13.61 -0.84 6.49
CA ASP A 58 14.16 0.35 7.16
C ASP A 58 13.10 1.22 7.88
N MET A 59 11.97 0.60 8.27
CA MET A 59 10.85 1.27 8.93
C MET A 59 11.01 1.29 10.45
N ILE A 60 11.64 0.25 11.00
CA ILE A 60 12.05 0.16 12.41
C ILE A 60 13.55 -0.10 12.44
N HIS A 61 14.30 0.68 13.23
CA HIS A 61 15.74 0.55 13.34
C HIS A 61 16.15 -0.32 14.54
N THR A 62 17.40 -0.77 14.55
CA THR A 62 17.93 -1.60 15.64
C THR A 62 18.23 -0.81 16.91
N ASP A 63 18.44 0.49 16.79
CA ASP A 63 18.73 1.43 17.88
C ASP A 63 17.46 2.15 18.41
N ASP A 64 16.29 1.85 17.86
CA ASP A 64 15.02 2.34 18.39
C ASP A 64 14.77 1.83 19.80
N THR A 65 14.33 2.73 20.68
CA THR A 65 13.89 2.37 22.03
C THR A 65 12.65 1.47 21.98
N PRO A 66 12.35 0.68 23.04
CA PRO A 66 11.15 -0.14 23.09
C PRO A 66 9.86 0.64 22.80
N THR A 67 9.76 1.87 23.29
CA THR A 67 8.61 2.76 23.04
C THR A 67 8.49 3.15 21.57
N GLN A 68 9.61 3.46 20.90
CA GLN A 68 9.62 3.77 19.47
C GLN A 68 9.25 2.54 18.63
N ILE A 69 9.78 1.37 18.96
CA ILE A 69 9.45 0.12 18.28
C ILE A 69 7.93 -0.13 18.35
N GLU A 70 7.32 -0.01 19.54
CA GLU A 70 5.87 -0.18 19.69
C GLU A 70 5.07 0.86 18.91
N PHE A 71 5.51 2.11 18.90
CA PHE A 71 4.87 3.18 18.16
C PHE A 71 4.87 2.91 16.65
N TYR A 72 6.05 2.67 16.08
CA TYR A 72 6.20 2.43 14.65
C TYR A 72 5.52 1.13 14.23
N TYR A 73 5.64 0.06 15.03
CA TYR A 73 4.92 -1.18 14.79
C TYR A 73 3.41 -0.96 14.64
N LYS A 74 2.79 -0.27 15.60
CA LYS A 74 1.34 -0.02 15.56
C LYS A 74 0.96 0.86 14.38
N SER A 75 1.68 1.96 14.17
CA SER A 75 1.37 2.92 13.12
C SER A 75 1.50 2.27 11.74
N TYR A 76 2.62 1.62 11.44
CA TYR A 76 2.83 0.99 10.14
C TYR A 76 1.92 -0.22 9.92
N LYS A 77 1.62 -1.01 10.96
CA LYS A 77 0.64 -2.09 10.86
C LYS A 77 -0.75 -1.56 10.50
N GLU A 78 -1.21 -0.50 11.15
CA GLU A 78 -2.50 0.15 10.85
C GLU A 78 -2.56 0.61 9.38
N MET A 79 -1.50 1.23 8.87
CA MET A 79 -1.40 1.62 7.47
C MET A 79 -1.50 0.42 6.53
N ILE A 80 -0.67 -0.62 6.76
CA ILE A 80 -0.64 -1.79 5.90
C ILE A 80 -2.00 -2.49 5.89
N GLU A 81 -2.65 -2.66 7.04
CA GLU A 81 -3.98 -3.27 7.13
C GLU A 81 -5.04 -2.45 6.37
N LEU A 82 -4.96 -1.11 6.44
CA LEU A 82 -5.87 -0.24 5.70
C LEU A 82 -5.67 -0.36 4.18
N PHE A 83 -4.43 -0.36 3.70
CA PHE A 83 -4.13 -0.55 2.28
C PHE A 83 -4.37 -1.99 1.80
N ALA A 84 -4.22 -2.98 2.67
CA ALA A 84 -4.44 -4.38 2.34
C ALA A 84 -5.93 -4.74 2.21
N LYS A 85 -6.83 -3.88 2.72
CA LYS A 85 -8.27 -4.14 2.82
C LYS A 85 -8.93 -4.65 1.52
N PRO A 86 -8.60 -4.12 0.32
CA PRO A 86 -9.14 -4.66 -0.93
C PRO A 86 -8.75 -6.11 -1.23
N TYR A 87 -7.60 -6.57 -0.71
CA TYR A 87 -7.07 -7.90 -0.99
C TYR A 87 -7.54 -8.97 0.01
N ILE A 88 -8.24 -8.59 1.09
CA ILE A 88 -8.67 -9.52 2.15
C ILE A 88 -9.89 -10.35 1.69
N ASN A 89 -10.75 -9.77 0.86
CA ASN A 89 -11.98 -10.41 0.39
C ASN A 89 -11.89 -10.77 -1.09
N ALA A 90 -12.77 -11.65 -1.55
CA ALA A 90 -12.88 -12.04 -2.96
C ALA A 90 -13.33 -10.90 -3.88
N SER A 91 -14.02 -9.91 -3.33
CA SER A 91 -14.42 -8.70 -4.03
C SER A 91 -14.35 -7.48 -3.13
N PHE A 92 -14.11 -6.33 -3.72
CA PHE A 92 -14.10 -5.05 -3.03
C PHE A 92 -14.91 -3.99 -3.79
N ASP A 93 -15.79 -3.30 -3.07
CA ASP A 93 -16.60 -2.19 -3.59
C ASP A 93 -15.88 -0.86 -3.32
N PHE A 94 -15.26 -0.29 -4.36
CA PHE A 94 -14.57 1.00 -4.29
C PHE A 94 -15.53 2.18 -4.31
N SER A 95 -16.85 2.00 -4.48
CA SER A 95 -17.80 3.11 -4.42
C SER A 95 -18.04 3.65 -3.00
N LYS A 96 -17.59 2.94 -1.96
CA LYS A 96 -17.82 3.30 -0.56
C LYS A 96 -16.87 4.40 -0.08
N ASN A 97 -17.42 5.57 0.24
CA ASN A 97 -16.67 6.70 0.79
C ASN A 97 -15.90 6.36 2.08
N GLU A 98 -16.48 5.52 2.94
CA GLU A 98 -15.89 5.13 4.24
C GLU A 98 -14.46 4.58 4.13
N PHE A 99 -14.12 3.95 3.02
CA PHE A 99 -12.76 3.44 2.78
C PHE A 99 -11.77 4.59 2.55
N PHE A 100 -12.17 5.57 1.72
CA PHE A 100 -11.35 6.72 1.39
C PHE A 100 -11.25 7.70 2.55
N GLU A 101 -12.34 7.94 3.27
CA GLU A 101 -12.35 8.73 4.50
C GLU A 101 -11.29 8.21 5.48
N LYS A 102 -11.23 6.89 5.72
CA LYS A 102 -10.20 6.29 6.57
C LYS A 102 -8.78 6.47 6.03
N LEU A 103 -8.58 6.36 4.72
CA LEU A 103 -7.27 6.61 4.09
C LEU A 103 -6.82 8.06 4.28
N TYR A 104 -7.74 9.02 4.10
CA TYR A 104 -7.46 10.45 4.32
C TYR A 104 -7.21 10.77 5.79
N GLU A 105 -8.06 10.29 6.70
CA GLU A 105 -7.90 10.47 8.15
C GLU A 105 -6.55 9.94 8.63
N TYR A 106 -6.17 8.74 8.17
CA TYR A 106 -4.88 8.17 8.49
C TYR A 106 -3.72 9.00 7.93
N GLY A 107 -3.83 9.46 6.67
CA GLY A 107 -2.84 10.35 6.06
C GLY A 107 -2.66 11.67 6.82
N GLU A 108 -3.76 12.30 7.24
CA GLU A 108 -3.74 13.51 8.05
C GLU A 108 -3.14 13.29 9.45
N LYS A 109 -3.49 12.16 10.09
CA LYS A 109 -2.94 11.74 11.38
C LYS A 109 -1.42 11.65 11.30
N ILE A 110 -0.89 10.96 10.29
CA ILE A 110 0.56 10.80 10.08
C ILE A 110 1.25 12.12 9.77
N ALA A 111 0.66 12.98 8.93
CA ALA A 111 1.23 14.27 8.58
C ALA A 111 1.39 15.21 9.79
N LYS A 112 0.53 15.07 10.81
CA LYS A 112 0.55 15.88 12.04
C LYS A 112 1.50 15.32 13.12
N MET A 113 1.94 14.07 13.00
CA MET A 113 2.81 13.40 13.98
C MET A 113 4.29 13.78 13.81
N PRO A 114 4.94 14.36 14.84
CA PRO A 114 6.37 14.72 14.79
C PRO A 114 7.30 13.54 14.49
N GLU A 115 6.96 12.34 14.95
CA GLU A 115 7.73 11.10 14.79
C GLU A 115 7.94 10.74 13.32
N PHE A 116 6.96 11.05 12.46
CA PHE A 116 7.01 10.81 11.01
C PHE A 116 7.73 11.90 10.22
N LYS A 117 8.24 12.95 10.89
CA LYS A 117 9.15 13.92 10.25
C LYS A 117 10.57 13.38 10.09
N GLN A 118 10.92 12.32 10.83
CA GLN A 118 12.18 11.60 10.65
C GLN A 118 12.07 10.71 9.42
N ALA A 119 13.06 10.77 8.52
CA ALA A 119 13.11 9.90 7.37
C ALA A 119 13.26 8.44 7.83
N ARG A 120 12.27 7.62 7.50
CA ARG A 120 12.21 6.17 7.76
C ARG A 120 11.56 5.48 6.58
N GLY A 121 11.95 4.23 6.37
CA GLY A 121 11.48 3.40 5.27
C GLY A 121 12.27 3.64 3.99
N VAL A 122 12.43 2.58 3.22
CA VAL A 122 13.09 2.70 1.91
C VAL A 122 12.27 3.55 0.94
N LYS A 123 12.99 4.30 0.08
CA LYS A 123 12.43 5.20 -0.94
C LYS A 123 11.39 4.56 -1.87
N HIS A 124 11.32 3.23 -1.95
CA HIS A 124 10.38 2.52 -2.81
C HIS A 124 8.93 2.60 -2.30
N PHE A 125 8.75 2.78 -0.99
CA PHE A 125 7.46 2.81 -0.32
C PHE A 125 6.54 3.93 -0.84
N ILE A 126 7.08 5.13 -1.06
CA ILE A 126 6.30 6.27 -1.58
C ILE A 126 5.71 5.98 -2.98
N TYR A 127 6.42 5.22 -3.82
CA TYR A 127 5.95 4.90 -5.16
C TYR A 127 4.80 3.89 -5.13
N VAL A 128 4.89 2.88 -4.26
CA VAL A 128 3.80 1.90 -4.09
C VAL A 128 2.56 2.58 -3.53
N ASN A 129 2.69 3.38 -2.48
CA ASN A 129 1.57 4.11 -1.90
C ASN A 129 0.90 5.05 -2.89
N ARG A 130 1.68 5.84 -3.65
CA ARG A 130 1.12 6.72 -4.69
C ARG A 130 0.41 5.95 -5.79
N THR A 131 0.95 4.79 -6.18
CA THR A 131 0.32 3.92 -7.18
C THR A 131 -0.99 3.34 -6.66
N ASN A 132 -1.01 2.78 -5.46
CA ASN A 132 -2.22 2.20 -4.88
C ASN A 132 -3.29 3.27 -4.63
N PHE A 133 -2.90 4.42 -4.08
CA PHE A 133 -3.84 5.50 -3.81
C PHE A 133 -4.50 6.00 -5.09
N GLY A 134 -3.71 6.33 -6.12
CA GLY A 134 -4.28 6.82 -7.38
C GLY A 134 -5.11 5.75 -8.11
N LEU A 135 -4.73 4.47 -8.04
CA LEU A 135 -5.54 3.38 -8.57
C LEU A 135 -6.88 3.27 -7.82
N TYR A 136 -6.87 3.36 -6.49
CA TYR A 136 -8.09 3.33 -5.69
C TYR A 136 -8.98 4.53 -6.00
N THR A 137 -8.42 5.72 -6.20
CA THR A 137 -9.17 6.92 -6.62
C THR A 137 -9.83 6.70 -7.99
N ILE A 138 -9.12 6.16 -8.99
CA ILE A 138 -9.74 5.83 -10.28
C ILE A 138 -10.92 4.87 -10.08
N LEU A 139 -10.72 3.79 -9.32
CA LEU A 139 -11.76 2.79 -9.08
C LEU A 139 -12.95 3.37 -8.30
N HIS A 140 -12.71 4.35 -7.43
CA HIS A 140 -13.76 5.09 -6.71
C HIS A 140 -14.59 5.96 -7.65
N ASP A 141 -13.94 6.74 -8.50
CA ASP A 141 -14.59 7.61 -9.48
C ASP A 141 -15.45 6.79 -10.46
N LEU A 142 -14.96 5.60 -10.84
CA LEU A 142 -15.68 4.61 -11.63
C LEU A 142 -16.79 3.88 -10.87
N LYS A 143 -16.88 4.05 -9.55
CA LYS A 143 -17.78 3.31 -8.64
C LYS A 143 -17.67 1.79 -8.82
N ALA A 144 -16.44 1.33 -9.03
CA ALA A 144 -16.16 -0.05 -9.42
C ALA A 144 -16.31 -1.02 -8.25
N THR A 145 -16.91 -2.18 -8.51
CA THR A 145 -16.75 -3.37 -7.66
C THR A 145 -15.83 -4.34 -8.39
N VAL A 146 -14.70 -4.68 -7.77
CA VAL A 146 -13.63 -5.47 -8.39
C VAL A 146 -13.55 -6.84 -7.73
N LYS A 147 -13.38 -7.91 -8.52
CA LYS A 147 -13.03 -9.25 -8.02
C LYS A 147 -11.52 -9.32 -7.77
N THR A 148 -11.15 -9.32 -6.50
CA THR A 148 -9.77 -9.18 -6.01
C THR A 148 -9.08 -10.53 -5.76
N ASP A 149 -9.79 -11.64 -5.88
CA ASP A 149 -9.27 -13.01 -5.77
C ASP A 149 -8.79 -13.63 -7.09
N THR A 150 -9.01 -12.94 -8.21
CA THR A 150 -8.77 -13.46 -9.56
C THR A 150 -7.29 -13.59 -9.92
N PHE A 151 -6.41 -12.89 -9.19
CA PHE A 151 -4.97 -13.00 -9.32
C PHE A 151 -4.35 -13.35 -7.96
N LYS A 152 -3.64 -14.47 -7.88
CA LYS A 152 -2.84 -14.84 -6.72
C LYS A 152 -1.37 -14.64 -7.05
N PRO A 153 -0.65 -13.75 -6.34
CA PRO A 153 0.78 -13.60 -6.56
C PRO A 153 1.48 -14.94 -6.27
N SER A 154 2.32 -15.39 -7.20
CA SER A 154 3.28 -16.46 -6.95
C SER A 154 4.43 -15.86 -6.14
N LEU A 155 4.40 -16.07 -4.83
CA LEU A 155 5.55 -15.84 -3.95
C LEU A 155 6.47 -17.05 -3.99
#